data_AF-A0A925R7G6-F1
#
_entry.id   AF-A0A925R7G6-F1
#
_cell.length_a   1.000
_cell.length_b   1.000
_cell.length_c   1.000
_cell.angle_alpha   90.00
_cell.angle_beta   90.00
_cell.angle_gamma   90.00
#
_symmetry.space_group_name_H-M   'P 1'
#
loop_
_entity.id
_entity.type
_entity.pdbx_description
1 polymer ?
#
loop_
_entity_poly.entity_id
_entity_poly.type
_entity_poly.pdbx_seq_one_letter_code
_entity_poly.pdbx_strand_id
1 'polypeptide(L)'
;MRNEDLLKLEGIDQLIEDGLKEWRVPGLAVAVVKDGELLFSNGYGFRDPEKGLKMNADTRYRIASNTKAFVSTALSILVDEGKLDWDKPVRHYIPYFRLKDSYATENVTPRDLLCHRTGLPAHDGALHDCKTRKEMVENLQYLEASYPIRTKLQYNNLMYMTAGHLVDCISGQSWESFAQERIFKPLAMEKTNFSFAKSRLTDNFAECFYLKNDELRQYKYNNNSDPEYIYPRSPAGGINTTVNEIANWMIMQLNKGEFKGNRVVSENAFSQMHSPQMIDNWNSPYDELGESSCGLGWFIWAYRGEKLVVHGGFFGSQVYLLPKRNIGIAVFPTLGSPLSDSTLFNIIDRLLGLNQIDWTGRYINEREEAKKKQQPEVSNQIKETTPSHALEDYCGEFFNQGYGKFLIEWDGSNLFHKGDDHNHYLRHFHYDSFELLEPNGEVAFKITFNTDAKGVISSISVPFEPAVKDIIFTRSV
;
A
#
# COMPACT_ATOMS: atom_id res chain seq x y z
N MET A 1 29.37 23.02 -4.68
CA MET A 1 28.49 21.98 -4.10
C MET A 1 27.03 22.18 -4.54
N ARG A 2 26.16 22.94 -3.84
CA ARG A 2 24.72 23.05 -4.23
C ARG A 2 24.47 23.46 -5.69
N ASN A 3 25.20 24.46 -6.22
CA ASN A 3 25.07 24.88 -7.62
C ASN A 3 25.54 23.80 -8.61
N GLU A 4 26.55 23.00 -8.27
CA GLU A 4 27.02 21.90 -9.13
C GLU A 4 26.03 20.73 -9.13
N ASP A 5 25.39 20.45 -7.99
CA ASP A 5 24.36 19.41 -7.91
C ASP A 5 23.09 19.81 -8.66
N LEU A 6 22.71 21.09 -8.64
CA LEU A 6 21.62 21.60 -9.48
C LEU A 6 21.94 21.48 -10.97
N LEU A 7 23.18 21.77 -11.38
CA LEU A 7 23.63 21.57 -12.77
C LEU A 7 23.54 20.11 -13.21
N LYS A 8 23.80 19.14 -12.32
CA LYS A 8 23.60 17.71 -12.64
C LYS A 8 22.15 17.35 -12.95
N LEU A 9 21.20 18.11 -12.41
CA LEU A 9 19.76 17.93 -12.67
C LEU A 9 19.28 18.69 -13.91
N GLU A 10 20.16 19.33 -14.68
CA GLU A 10 19.78 20.04 -15.91
C GLU A 10 19.01 19.12 -16.89
N GLY A 11 17.85 19.58 -17.36
CA GLY A 11 16.98 18.81 -18.24
C GLY A 11 16.04 17.83 -17.53
N ILE A 12 16.01 17.80 -16.19
CA ILE A 12 15.04 16.97 -15.45
C ILE A 12 13.60 17.40 -15.72
N ASP A 13 13.34 18.70 -15.87
CA ASP A 13 12.01 19.23 -16.16
C ASP A 13 11.47 18.64 -17.47
N GLN A 14 12.27 18.71 -18.54
CA GLN A 14 11.90 18.19 -19.86
C GLN A 14 11.67 16.68 -19.82
N LEU A 15 12.54 15.93 -19.12
CA LEU A 15 12.39 14.49 -18.97
C LEU A 15 11.08 14.11 -18.29
N ILE A 16 10.70 14.82 -17.23
CA ILE A 16 9.44 14.58 -16.53
C ILE A 16 8.26 14.96 -17.43
N GLU A 17 8.30 16.11 -18.12
CA GLU A 17 7.23 16.54 -19.02
C GLU A 17 7.00 15.56 -20.18
N ASP A 18 8.05 15.01 -20.76
CA ASP A 18 7.93 14.00 -21.81
C ASP A 18 7.43 12.67 -21.26
N GLY A 19 7.89 12.29 -20.06
CA GLY A 19 7.37 11.13 -19.35
C GLY A 19 5.88 11.23 -19.02
N LEU A 20 5.37 12.40 -18.63
CA LEU A 20 3.93 12.62 -18.41
C LEU A 20 3.12 12.31 -19.67
N LYS A 21 3.58 12.74 -20.85
CA LYS A 21 2.92 12.49 -22.13
C LYS A 21 2.95 11.01 -22.48
N GLU A 22 4.13 10.40 -22.39
CA GLU A 22 4.37 9.01 -22.78
C GLU A 22 3.58 8.01 -21.92
N TRP A 23 3.55 8.24 -20.60
CA TRP A 23 2.84 7.39 -19.64
C TRP A 23 1.40 7.82 -19.36
N ARG A 24 0.92 8.88 -20.02
CA ARG A 24 -0.42 9.47 -19.83
C ARG A 24 -0.73 9.79 -18.36
N VAL A 25 0.30 10.19 -17.62
CA VAL A 25 0.18 10.61 -16.22
C VAL A 25 -0.28 12.07 -16.20
N PRO A 26 -1.42 12.41 -15.58
CA PRO A 26 -1.92 13.79 -15.62
C PRO A 26 -1.00 14.80 -14.96
N GLY A 27 -0.36 14.43 -13.85
CA GLY A 27 0.58 15.28 -13.14
C GLY A 27 1.48 14.50 -12.18
N LEU A 28 2.59 15.12 -11.79
CA LEU A 28 3.61 14.53 -10.92
C LEU A 28 4.27 15.62 -10.10
N ALA A 29 4.48 15.36 -8.81
CA ALA A 29 5.31 16.21 -7.96
C ALA A 29 6.58 15.47 -7.55
N VAL A 30 7.70 16.19 -7.44
CA VAL A 30 9.00 15.63 -7.07
C VAL A 30 9.69 16.53 -6.04
N ALA A 31 10.40 15.91 -5.10
CA ALA A 31 11.38 16.58 -4.26
C ALA A 31 12.67 15.76 -4.18
N VAL A 32 13.80 16.47 -4.16
CA VAL A 32 15.14 15.93 -4.01
C VAL A 32 15.80 16.66 -2.85
N VAL A 33 16.21 15.91 -1.84
CA VAL A 33 17.03 16.38 -0.74
C VAL A 33 18.45 15.88 -0.91
N LYS A 34 19.42 16.73 -0.59
CA LYS A 34 20.82 16.35 -0.59
C LYS A 34 21.57 17.09 0.51
N ASP A 35 22.42 16.38 1.22
CA ASP A 35 23.31 16.96 2.23
C ASP A 35 22.57 17.77 3.32
N GLY A 36 21.39 17.27 3.73
CA GLY A 36 20.55 17.89 4.76
C GLY A 36 19.69 19.07 4.28
N GLU A 37 19.71 19.39 2.99
CA GLU A 37 18.93 20.48 2.40
C GLU A 37 17.96 20.00 1.32
N LEU A 38 16.86 20.75 1.13
CA LEU A 38 16.02 20.63 -0.06
C LEU A 38 16.77 21.20 -1.27
N LEU A 39 17.24 20.32 -2.15
CA LEU A 39 17.99 20.68 -3.35
C LEU A 39 17.04 21.15 -4.45
N PHE A 40 15.97 20.39 -4.71
CA PHE A 40 15.02 20.62 -5.79
C PHE A 40 13.61 20.17 -5.40
N SER A 41 12.59 20.91 -5.80
CA SER A 41 11.19 20.50 -5.63
C SER A 41 10.31 21.18 -6.67
N ASN A 42 9.47 20.43 -7.37
CA ASN A 42 8.56 20.99 -8.36
C ASN A 42 7.32 20.11 -8.56
N GLY A 43 6.30 20.65 -9.24
CA GLY A 43 5.16 19.89 -9.75
C GLY A 43 4.94 20.16 -11.24
N TYR A 44 4.50 19.12 -11.94
CA TYR A 44 4.33 19.10 -13.39
C TYR A 44 2.93 18.61 -13.74
N GLY A 45 2.40 19.09 -14.87
CA GLY A 45 1.07 18.72 -15.33
C GLY A 45 -0.04 19.23 -14.41
N PHE A 46 -1.04 18.38 -14.15
CA PHE A 46 -2.30 18.73 -13.51
C PHE A 46 -2.60 17.83 -12.31
N ARG A 47 -3.02 18.45 -11.21
CA ARG A 47 -3.59 17.77 -10.04
C ARG A 47 -5.06 17.39 -10.24
N ASP A 48 -5.74 18.11 -11.15
CA ASP A 48 -7.10 17.85 -11.63
C ASP A 48 -7.18 18.35 -13.09
N PRO A 49 -7.05 17.46 -14.09
CA PRO A 49 -7.08 17.85 -15.50
C PRO A 49 -8.47 18.30 -15.97
N GLU A 50 -9.56 17.80 -15.38
CA GLU A 50 -10.93 18.21 -15.73
C GLU A 50 -11.18 19.68 -15.39
N LYS A 51 -10.62 20.13 -14.25
CA LYS A 51 -10.70 21.54 -13.82
C LYS A 51 -9.51 22.39 -14.26
N GLY A 52 -8.54 21.82 -14.97
CA GLY A 52 -7.31 22.52 -15.40
C GLY A 52 -6.40 22.97 -14.25
N LEU A 53 -6.49 22.35 -13.07
CA LEU A 53 -5.72 22.73 -11.89
C LEU A 53 -4.29 22.17 -11.96
N LYS A 54 -3.29 23.05 -11.88
CA LYS A 54 -1.88 22.68 -11.98
C LYS A 54 -1.35 21.97 -10.74
N MET A 55 -0.47 21.00 -10.96
CA MET A 55 0.32 20.37 -9.90
C MET A 55 1.45 21.33 -9.47
N ASN A 56 1.80 21.35 -8.18
CA ASN A 56 2.97 22.05 -7.65
C ASN A 56 3.58 21.28 -6.47
N ALA A 57 4.71 21.75 -5.94
CA ALA A 57 5.44 21.09 -4.85
C ALA A 57 4.67 21.05 -3.50
N ASP A 58 3.63 21.87 -3.37
CA ASP A 58 2.74 21.96 -2.20
C ASP A 58 1.39 21.28 -2.42
N THR A 59 1.17 20.61 -3.56
CA THR A 59 -0.03 19.81 -3.77
C THR A 59 -0.06 18.66 -2.78
N ARG A 60 -1.13 18.59 -1.98
CA ARG A 60 -1.35 17.47 -1.07
C ARG A 60 -1.69 16.20 -1.85
N TYR A 61 -1.07 15.11 -1.45
CA TYR A 61 -1.16 13.82 -2.10
C TYR A 61 -1.28 12.70 -1.06
N ARG A 62 -2.09 11.68 -1.36
CA ARG A 62 -2.24 10.48 -0.52
C ARG A 62 -1.08 9.52 -0.77
N ILE A 63 -0.11 9.45 0.14
CA ILE A 63 1.12 8.65 -0.07
C ILE A 63 0.95 7.15 0.20
N ALA A 64 -0.27 6.74 0.59
CA ALA A 64 -0.65 5.35 0.82
C ALA A 64 0.41 4.62 1.66
N SER A 65 0.89 3.46 1.21
CA SER A 65 1.78 2.58 1.96
C SER A 65 3.10 3.19 2.42
N ASN A 66 3.55 4.33 1.88
CA ASN A 66 4.66 5.10 2.49
C ASN A 66 4.40 5.43 3.98
N THR A 67 3.12 5.46 4.40
CA THR A 67 2.69 5.59 5.81
C THR A 67 3.34 4.56 6.74
N LYS A 68 3.64 3.35 6.23
CA LYS A 68 4.25 2.25 6.99
C LYS A 68 5.61 2.63 7.58
N ALA A 69 6.41 3.40 6.85
CA ALA A 69 7.69 3.91 7.32
C ALA A 69 7.52 4.90 8.50
N PHE A 70 6.41 5.64 8.55
CA PHE A 70 6.08 6.50 9.69
C PHE A 70 5.67 5.68 10.92
N VAL A 71 4.95 4.57 10.74
CA VAL A 71 4.62 3.65 11.86
C VAL A 71 5.90 3.10 12.50
N SER A 72 6.86 2.70 11.66
CA SER A 72 8.19 2.29 12.11
C SER A 72 8.92 3.41 12.90
N THR A 73 8.80 4.66 12.44
CA THR A 73 9.35 5.83 13.14
C THR A 73 8.71 6.01 14.53
N ALA A 74 7.38 5.90 14.66
CA ALA A 74 6.75 6.04 15.98
C ALA A 74 7.09 4.92 16.94
N LEU A 75 7.11 3.67 16.47
CA LEU A 75 7.54 2.54 17.30
C LEU A 75 9.00 2.71 17.73
N SER A 76 9.86 3.27 16.87
CA SER A 76 11.24 3.61 17.23
C SER A 76 11.32 4.67 18.35
N ILE A 77 10.45 5.69 18.34
CA ILE A 77 10.34 6.65 19.45
C ILE A 77 9.99 5.93 20.76
N LEU A 78 9.05 4.99 20.71
CA LEU A 78 8.66 4.21 21.90
C LEU A 78 9.77 3.27 22.39
N VAL A 79 10.64 2.79 21.49
CA VAL A 79 11.85 2.03 21.86
C VAL A 79 12.86 2.92 22.57
N ASP A 80 13.10 4.12 22.07
CA ASP A 80 14.01 5.09 22.72
C ASP A 80 13.51 5.49 24.11
N GLU A 81 12.19 5.55 24.30
CA GLU A 81 11.56 5.79 25.60
C GLU A 81 11.59 4.56 26.54
N GLY A 82 12.12 3.42 26.09
CA GLY A 82 12.15 2.16 26.85
C GLY A 82 10.77 1.52 27.05
N LYS A 83 9.76 1.95 26.28
CA LYS A 83 8.37 1.48 26.38
C LYS A 83 8.05 0.33 25.43
N LEU A 84 8.83 0.19 24.36
CA LEU A 84 8.75 -0.90 23.40
C LEU A 84 10.11 -1.60 23.30
N ASP A 85 10.07 -2.91 23.11
CA ASP A 85 11.21 -3.73 22.71
C ASP A 85 10.80 -4.46 21.43
N TRP A 86 11.63 -4.34 20.39
CA TRP A 86 11.41 -4.92 19.06
C TRP A 86 11.22 -6.43 19.08
N ASP A 87 11.83 -7.11 20.05
CA ASP A 87 11.93 -8.57 20.09
C ASP A 87 11.12 -9.18 21.24
N LYS A 88 10.37 -8.34 21.97
CA LYS A 88 9.38 -8.79 22.95
C LYS A 88 8.06 -9.15 22.25
N PRO A 89 7.38 -10.25 22.62
CA PRO A 89 6.13 -10.65 21.97
C PRO A 89 5.06 -9.55 21.99
N VAL A 90 4.32 -9.42 20.90
CA VAL A 90 3.22 -8.43 20.75
C VAL A 90 2.18 -8.60 21.86
N ARG A 91 1.89 -9.85 22.28
CA ARG A 91 0.98 -10.16 23.40
C ARG A 91 1.37 -9.51 24.72
N HIS A 92 2.63 -9.16 24.91
CA HIS A 92 3.05 -8.42 26.09
C HIS A 92 2.37 -7.04 26.17
N TYR A 93 2.20 -6.37 25.03
CA TYR A 93 1.62 -5.03 24.92
C TYR A 93 0.13 -5.08 24.59
N ILE A 94 -0.32 -6.10 23.84
CA ILE A 94 -1.70 -6.31 23.44
C ILE A 94 -2.14 -7.71 23.91
N PRO A 95 -2.62 -7.88 25.16
CA PRO A 95 -2.91 -9.21 25.73
C PRO A 95 -3.95 -10.05 24.99
N TYR A 96 -4.78 -9.42 24.16
CA TYR A 96 -5.78 -10.07 23.32
C TYR A 96 -5.31 -10.34 21.89
N PHE A 97 -4.07 -9.98 21.52
CA PHE A 97 -3.48 -10.38 20.23
C PHE A 97 -3.45 -11.91 20.15
N ARG A 98 -4.04 -12.42 19.07
CA ARG A 98 -4.10 -13.85 18.73
C ARG A 98 -4.06 -14.01 17.22
N LEU A 99 -3.29 -14.98 16.77
CA LEU A 99 -3.33 -15.53 15.42
C LEU A 99 -3.95 -16.93 15.50
N LYS A 100 -4.36 -17.47 14.36
CA LYS A 100 -4.88 -18.84 14.31
C LYS A 100 -3.85 -19.88 14.76
N ASP A 101 -2.58 -19.64 14.45
CA ASP A 101 -1.46 -20.45 14.94
C ASP A 101 -1.07 -20.06 16.38
N SER A 102 -1.08 -21.03 17.28
CA SER A 102 -0.81 -20.82 18.71
C SER A 102 0.66 -20.46 19.00
N TYR A 103 1.61 -20.98 18.20
CA TYR A 103 3.02 -20.64 18.37
C TYR A 103 3.27 -19.19 17.95
N ALA A 104 2.78 -18.78 16.77
CA ALA A 104 2.87 -17.42 16.28
C ALA A 104 2.17 -16.42 17.23
N THR A 105 1.02 -16.81 17.79
CA THR A 105 0.32 -16.02 18.82
C THR A 105 1.23 -15.59 19.97
N GLU A 106 2.05 -16.51 20.49
CA GLU A 106 2.93 -16.24 21.63
C GLU A 106 4.30 -15.67 21.24
N ASN A 107 4.70 -15.73 19.96
CA ASN A 107 6.08 -15.45 19.55
C ASN A 107 6.24 -14.32 18.51
N VAL A 108 5.16 -13.85 17.87
CA VAL A 108 5.23 -12.69 16.97
C VAL A 108 5.66 -11.45 17.76
N THR A 109 6.66 -10.74 17.25
CA THR A 109 7.20 -9.50 17.83
C THR A 109 6.87 -8.28 16.97
N PRO A 110 7.01 -7.04 17.49
CA PRO A 110 6.89 -5.82 16.69
C PRO A 110 7.79 -5.83 15.45
N ARG A 111 9.00 -6.41 15.55
CA ARG A 111 9.89 -6.62 14.41
C ARG A 111 9.25 -7.52 13.34
N ASP A 112 8.61 -8.61 13.75
CA ASP A 112 7.94 -9.52 12.80
C ASP A 112 6.78 -8.85 12.06
N LEU A 113 6.04 -7.96 12.75
CA LEU A 113 4.96 -7.16 12.14
C LEU A 113 5.52 -6.26 11.03
N LEU A 114 6.56 -5.48 11.33
CA LEU A 114 7.13 -4.50 10.40
C LEU A 114 7.92 -5.15 9.25
N CYS A 115 8.45 -6.35 9.45
CA CYS A 115 9.18 -7.08 8.42
C CYS A 115 8.32 -8.03 7.59
N HIS A 116 6.99 -7.95 7.70
CA HIS A 116 6.07 -8.75 6.88
C HIS A 116 6.33 -10.26 6.99
N ARG A 117 6.69 -10.76 8.17
CA ARG A 117 7.18 -12.14 8.33
C ARG A 117 6.41 -12.95 9.37
N THR A 118 5.13 -12.68 9.52
CA THR A 118 4.26 -13.38 10.48
C THR A 118 3.71 -14.70 9.97
N GLY A 119 3.85 -14.99 8.67
CA GLY A 119 3.25 -16.14 8.00
C GLY A 119 1.80 -15.93 7.56
N LEU A 120 1.21 -14.78 7.93
CA LEU A 120 -0.12 -14.38 7.53
C LEU A 120 -0.05 -13.58 6.22
N PRO A 121 -0.74 -14.01 5.15
CA PRO A 121 -0.84 -13.25 3.90
C PRO A 121 -1.78 -12.04 4.06
N ALA A 122 -2.06 -11.31 2.98
CA ALA A 122 -2.63 -9.97 3.04
C ALA A 122 -4.00 -9.89 3.72
N HIS A 123 -4.91 -10.82 3.40
CA HIS A 123 -6.27 -10.90 3.95
C HIS A 123 -7.02 -9.54 3.98
N ASP A 124 -6.79 -8.65 3.02
CA ASP A 124 -7.37 -7.29 3.04
C ASP A 124 -8.92 -7.32 3.02
N GLY A 125 -9.52 -8.37 2.44
CA GLY A 125 -10.97 -8.60 2.47
C GLY A 125 -11.57 -8.90 3.85
N ALA A 126 -10.75 -9.22 4.86
CA ALA A 126 -11.20 -9.49 6.23
C ALA A 126 -11.50 -8.23 7.05
N LEU A 127 -11.35 -7.04 6.44
CA LEU A 127 -11.51 -5.74 7.12
C LEU A 127 -12.93 -5.18 7.07
N HIS A 128 -13.85 -5.81 6.34
CA HIS A 128 -15.19 -5.26 6.06
C HIS A 128 -15.96 -4.93 7.34
N ASP A 129 -16.01 -5.85 8.30
CA ASP A 129 -16.82 -5.70 9.52
C ASP A 129 -16.05 -5.05 10.70
N CYS A 130 -14.77 -4.68 10.51
CA CYS A 130 -13.93 -4.14 11.58
C CYS A 130 -14.05 -2.60 11.66
N LYS A 131 -14.61 -2.07 12.75
CA LYS A 131 -14.79 -0.62 12.97
C LYS A 131 -13.62 -0.01 13.75
N THR A 132 -12.96 -0.80 14.58
CA THR A 132 -11.82 -0.34 15.40
C THR A 132 -10.55 -1.15 15.13
N ARG A 133 -9.37 -0.59 15.48
CA ARG A 133 -8.10 -1.35 15.43
C ARG A 133 -8.14 -2.56 16.35
N LYS A 134 -8.79 -2.45 17.51
CA LYS A 134 -8.95 -3.56 18.43
C LYS A 134 -9.73 -4.71 17.79
N GLU A 135 -10.90 -4.44 17.20
CA GLU A 135 -11.70 -5.45 16.51
C GLU A 135 -10.90 -6.10 15.37
N MET A 136 -10.15 -5.32 14.60
CA MET A 136 -9.27 -5.85 13.55
C MET A 136 -8.18 -6.78 14.12
N VAL A 137 -7.52 -6.40 15.24
CA VAL A 137 -6.53 -7.26 15.90
C VAL A 137 -7.17 -8.54 16.45
N GLU A 138 -8.38 -8.46 17.02
CA GLU A 138 -9.12 -9.63 17.50
C GLU A 138 -9.54 -10.55 16.33
N ASN A 139 -9.82 -10.00 15.15
CA ASN A 139 -10.21 -10.75 13.97
C ASN A 139 -9.08 -11.64 13.41
N LEU A 140 -7.81 -11.27 13.66
CA LEU A 140 -6.64 -12.02 13.17
C LEU A 140 -6.63 -13.50 13.59
N GLN A 141 -7.29 -13.84 14.70
CA GLN A 141 -7.35 -15.20 15.22
C GLN A 141 -8.11 -16.17 14.29
N TYR A 142 -8.89 -15.65 13.35
CA TYR A 142 -9.70 -16.45 12.42
C TYR A 142 -9.04 -16.62 11.05
N LEU A 143 -7.95 -15.90 10.78
CA LEU A 143 -7.31 -15.85 9.46
C LEU A 143 -6.25 -16.95 9.31
N GLU A 144 -6.21 -17.55 8.12
CA GLU A 144 -5.32 -18.68 7.81
C GLU A 144 -3.91 -18.22 7.47
N ALA A 145 -2.90 -18.78 8.12
CA ALA A 145 -1.53 -18.59 7.69
C ALA A 145 -1.22 -19.47 6.46
N SER A 146 -0.37 -18.98 5.56
CA SER A 146 0.13 -19.78 4.42
C SER A 146 1.57 -20.25 4.61
N TYR A 147 2.28 -19.68 5.60
CA TYR A 147 3.65 -20.06 5.95
C TYR A 147 3.85 -20.05 7.48
N PRO A 148 4.82 -20.82 8.00
CA PRO A 148 5.28 -20.64 9.38
C PRO A 148 5.92 -19.26 9.58
N ILE A 149 5.79 -18.72 10.79
CA ILE A 149 6.40 -17.44 11.19
C ILE A 149 7.89 -17.37 10.82
N ARG A 150 8.35 -16.23 10.31
CA ARG A 150 9.74 -15.90 9.93
C ARG A 150 10.32 -16.69 8.75
N THR A 151 9.55 -17.56 8.10
CA THR A 151 10.07 -18.35 6.97
C THR A 151 9.93 -17.66 5.62
N LYS A 152 9.01 -16.69 5.49
CA LYS A 152 8.75 -15.98 4.25
C LYS A 152 8.28 -14.54 4.49
N LEU A 153 8.73 -13.62 3.63
CA LEU A 153 8.17 -12.27 3.53
C LEU A 153 6.81 -12.34 2.80
N GLN A 154 5.77 -11.84 3.44
CA GLN A 154 4.42 -11.70 2.91
C GLN A 154 3.87 -10.32 3.26
N TYR A 155 3.82 -9.43 2.26
CA TYR A 155 3.32 -8.08 2.45
C TYR A 155 1.89 -8.11 3.02
N ASN A 156 1.68 -7.40 4.12
CA ASN A 156 0.47 -7.53 4.92
C ASN A 156 0.12 -6.20 5.60
N ASN A 157 -1.04 -5.64 5.24
CA ASN A 157 -1.52 -4.38 5.80
C ASN A 157 -2.03 -4.54 7.24
N LEU A 158 -2.69 -5.65 7.57
CA LEU A 158 -3.20 -5.94 8.91
C LEU A 158 -2.09 -5.91 9.97
N MET A 159 -0.88 -6.38 9.63
CA MET A 159 0.27 -6.30 10.54
C MET A 159 0.70 -4.87 10.83
N TYR A 160 0.58 -3.97 9.86
CA TYR A 160 0.85 -2.53 10.07
C TYR A 160 -0.26 -1.83 10.83
N MET A 161 -1.51 -2.24 10.63
CA MET A 161 -2.63 -1.77 11.46
C MET A 161 -2.45 -2.21 12.92
N THR A 162 -1.97 -3.44 13.14
CA THR A 162 -1.59 -3.96 14.46
C THR A 162 -0.41 -3.18 15.05
N ALA A 163 0.58 -2.83 14.23
CA ALA A 163 1.72 -2.00 14.64
C ALA A 163 1.29 -0.57 15.03
N GLY A 164 0.34 0.03 14.32
CA GLY A 164 -0.28 1.30 14.75
C GLY A 164 -1.06 1.14 16.06
N HIS A 165 -1.74 0.02 16.24
CA HIS A 165 -2.45 -0.29 17.49
C HIS A 165 -1.51 -0.50 18.70
N LEU A 166 -0.26 -0.95 18.47
CA LEU A 166 0.78 -0.94 19.50
C LEU A 166 1.08 0.50 19.97
N VAL A 167 1.13 1.47 19.05
CA VAL A 167 1.30 2.88 19.42
C VAL A 167 0.15 3.33 20.31
N ASP A 168 -1.08 2.95 19.98
CA ASP A 168 -2.27 3.26 20.80
C ASP A 168 -2.12 2.74 22.23
N CYS A 169 -1.86 1.43 22.35
CA CYS A 169 -1.84 0.74 23.63
C CYS A 169 -0.69 1.21 24.53
N ILE A 170 0.47 1.53 23.95
CA ILE A 170 1.68 1.89 24.70
C ILE A 170 1.70 3.38 25.06
N SER A 171 1.27 4.25 24.14
CA SER A 171 1.33 5.70 24.36
C SER A 171 0.09 6.28 25.05
N GLY A 172 -1.05 5.58 25.00
CA GLY A 172 -2.34 6.10 25.44
C GLY A 172 -2.95 7.14 24.50
N GLN A 173 -2.36 7.36 23.32
CA GLN A 173 -2.84 8.27 22.27
C GLN A 173 -3.07 7.48 20.99
N SER A 174 -3.99 7.91 20.13
CA SER A 174 -4.10 7.27 18.82
C SER A 174 -2.80 7.44 18.02
N TRP A 175 -2.50 6.48 17.14
CA TRP A 175 -1.45 6.56 16.13
C TRP A 175 -1.42 7.92 15.44
N GLU A 176 -2.56 8.45 15.02
CA GLU A 176 -2.66 9.75 14.34
C GLU A 176 -2.22 10.90 15.25
N SER A 177 -2.74 10.95 16.48
CA SER A 177 -2.37 12.00 17.44
C SER A 177 -0.89 11.92 17.81
N PHE A 178 -0.38 10.70 18.01
CA PHE A 178 1.02 10.46 18.28
C PHE A 178 1.91 10.94 17.12
N ALA A 179 1.60 10.56 15.88
CA ALA A 179 2.36 10.97 14.71
C ALA A 179 2.29 12.49 14.49
N GLN A 180 1.13 13.12 14.69
CA GLN A 180 0.98 14.57 14.58
C GLN A 180 1.89 15.31 15.56
N GLU A 181 1.88 14.91 16.84
CA GLU A 181 2.61 15.61 17.90
C GLU A 181 4.10 15.26 17.92
N ARG A 182 4.43 13.98 17.68
CA ARG A 182 5.79 13.44 17.89
C ARG A 182 6.61 13.31 16.61
N ILE A 183 6.00 13.40 15.43
CA ILE A 183 6.69 13.31 14.14
C ILE A 183 6.43 14.57 13.32
N PHE A 184 5.18 14.88 12.97
CA PHE A 184 4.89 15.94 12.00
C PHE A 184 5.24 17.33 12.51
N LYS A 185 4.82 17.68 13.72
CA LYS A 185 5.11 18.98 14.33
C LYS A 185 6.61 19.24 14.52
N PRO A 186 7.42 18.31 15.09
CA PRO A 186 8.88 18.43 15.14
C PRO A 186 9.57 18.61 13.78
N LEU A 187 8.95 18.12 12.70
CA LEU A 187 9.49 18.16 11.34
C LEU A 187 8.89 19.28 10.48
N ALA A 188 8.11 20.19 11.07
CA ALA A 188 7.41 21.25 10.35
C ALA A 188 6.57 20.73 9.16
N MET A 189 5.82 19.64 9.39
CA MET A 189 4.92 19.02 8.42
C MET A 189 3.45 19.38 8.73
N GLU A 190 3.13 20.69 8.69
CA GLU A 190 1.85 21.23 9.15
C GLU A 190 0.65 20.90 8.23
N LYS A 191 0.90 20.70 6.94
CA LYS A 191 -0.12 20.33 5.94
C LYS A 191 -0.40 18.82 5.94
N THR A 192 0.49 18.03 6.56
CA THR A 192 0.42 16.58 6.63
C THR A 192 -0.67 16.14 7.60
N ASN A 193 -1.52 15.21 7.16
CA ASN A 193 -2.70 14.77 7.92
C ASN A 193 -3.13 13.34 7.54
N PHE A 194 -4.15 12.82 8.21
CA PHE A 194 -4.70 11.47 8.00
C PHE A 194 -6.11 11.45 7.37
N SER A 195 -6.66 12.60 6.98
CA SER A 195 -8.04 12.69 6.49
C SER A 195 -8.08 13.15 5.05
N PHE A 196 -8.65 12.29 4.21
CA PHE A 196 -8.85 12.60 2.80
C PHE A 196 -9.93 13.67 2.63
N ALA A 197 -11.00 13.60 3.41
CA ALA A 197 -12.03 14.64 3.50
C ALA A 197 -11.43 16.00 3.86
N LYS A 198 -10.60 16.10 4.92
CA LYS A 198 -9.92 17.35 5.28
C LYS A 198 -8.98 17.83 4.17
N SER A 199 -8.30 16.92 3.49
CA SER A 199 -7.41 17.27 2.38
C SER A 199 -8.19 17.87 1.19
N ARG A 200 -9.39 17.38 0.89
CA ARG A 200 -10.30 17.92 -0.12
C ARG A 200 -10.95 19.26 0.25
N LEU A 201 -10.96 19.65 1.53
CA LEU A 201 -11.38 21.01 1.94
C LEU A 201 -10.38 22.09 1.53
N THR A 202 -9.20 21.68 1.06
CA THR A 202 -8.16 22.60 0.61
C THR A 202 -8.21 22.77 -0.90
N ASP A 203 -7.79 23.92 -1.40
CA ASP A 203 -7.73 24.23 -2.82
C ASP A 203 -6.58 23.51 -3.55
N ASN A 204 -5.59 22.99 -2.82
CA ASN A 204 -4.38 22.36 -3.36
C ASN A 204 -4.24 20.87 -2.99
N PHE A 205 -5.06 20.04 -3.60
CA PHE A 205 -5.08 18.58 -3.44
C PHE A 205 -5.07 17.86 -4.81
N ALA A 206 -4.43 16.70 -4.90
CA ALA A 206 -4.34 15.89 -6.11
C ALA A 206 -5.42 14.81 -6.18
N GLU A 207 -6.19 14.81 -7.27
CA GLU A 207 -7.03 13.67 -7.61
C GLU A 207 -6.15 12.52 -8.14
N CYS A 208 -6.60 11.29 -7.92
CA CYS A 208 -5.91 10.07 -8.35
C CYS A 208 -6.63 9.43 -9.53
N PHE A 209 -5.89 8.84 -10.45
CA PHE A 209 -6.41 8.29 -11.71
C PHE A 209 -5.86 6.89 -12.03
N TYR A 210 -6.57 6.19 -12.90
CA TYR A 210 -6.15 4.94 -13.53
C TYR A 210 -6.49 4.96 -15.02
N LEU A 211 -5.87 4.06 -15.78
CA LEU A 211 -6.23 3.80 -17.17
C LEU A 211 -7.15 2.58 -17.23
N LYS A 212 -8.26 2.70 -17.96
CA LYS A 212 -9.14 1.58 -18.31
C LYS A 212 -9.35 1.59 -19.82
N ASN A 213 -8.98 0.50 -20.50
CA ASN A 213 -9.01 0.44 -21.97
C ASN A 213 -8.37 1.68 -22.61
N ASP A 214 -7.20 2.07 -22.09
CA ASP A 214 -6.46 3.28 -22.51
C ASP A 214 -7.14 4.63 -22.24
N GLU A 215 -8.30 4.66 -21.60
CA GLU A 215 -9.00 5.88 -21.17
C GLU A 215 -8.67 6.25 -19.72
N LEU A 216 -8.38 7.53 -19.48
CA LEU A 216 -8.13 8.05 -18.15
C LEU A 216 -9.44 8.13 -17.35
N ARG A 217 -9.45 7.54 -16.14
CA ARG A 217 -10.58 7.54 -15.22
C ARG A 217 -10.13 8.00 -13.85
N GLN A 218 -10.90 8.86 -13.20
CA GLN A 218 -10.66 9.28 -11.82
C GLN A 218 -11.09 8.17 -10.85
N TYR A 219 -10.29 7.94 -9.81
CA TYR A 219 -10.74 7.18 -8.65
C TYR A 219 -11.82 7.97 -7.90
N LYS A 220 -13.04 7.44 -7.90
CA LYS A 220 -14.13 7.99 -7.11
C LYS A 220 -14.12 7.38 -5.72
N TYR A 221 -13.66 8.16 -4.75
CA TYR A 221 -13.85 7.83 -3.35
C TYR A 221 -15.29 8.13 -2.98
N ASN A 222 -15.98 7.18 -2.35
CA ASN A 222 -17.36 7.38 -1.94
C ASN A 222 -17.37 8.46 -0.84
N ASN A 223 -18.09 9.57 -1.05
CA ASN A 223 -18.06 10.69 -0.10
C ASN A 223 -18.66 10.35 1.27
N ASN A 224 -19.38 9.22 1.38
CA ASN A 224 -19.90 8.71 2.65
C ASN A 224 -18.86 7.90 3.46
N SER A 225 -17.68 7.64 2.90
CA SER A 225 -16.65 6.79 3.51
C SER A 225 -15.46 7.56 4.12
N ASP A 226 -15.61 8.82 4.56
CA ASP A 226 -14.58 9.51 5.35
C ASP A 226 -15.17 10.65 6.20
N PRO A 227 -15.08 10.61 7.55
CA PRO A 227 -13.83 10.96 8.27
C PRO A 227 -13.36 9.96 9.35
N GLU A 228 -14.16 8.96 9.71
CA GLU A 228 -13.85 7.95 10.76
C GLU A 228 -13.63 6.53 10.19
N TYR A 229 -13.91 6.33 8.90
CA TYR A 229 -13.88 5.04 8.20
C TYR A 229 -12.46 4.53 7.87
N ILE A 230 -11.42 5.30 8.22
CA ILE A 230 -10.00 4.92 8.07
C ILE A 230 -9.35 4.61 9.43
N TYR A 231 -10.06 4.63 10.56
CA TYR A 231 -9.40 4.44 11.87
C TYR A 231 -8.58 3.13 11.95
N PRO A 232 -9.09 1.94 11.58
CA PRO A 232 -8.27 0.74 11.60
C PRO A 232 -7.18 0.75 10.53
N ARG A 233 -7.45 1.29 9.33
CA ARG A 233 -6.57 1.18 8.16
C ARG A 233 -5.47 2.25 8.09
N SER A 234 -5.62 3.34 8.82
CA SER A 234 -4.73 4.52 8.80
C SER A 234 -3.24 4.17 8.91
N PRO A 235 -2.78 3.29 9.83
CA PRO A 235 -1.36 2.94 9.93
C PRO A 235 -0.78 2.27 8.66
N ALA A 236 -1.63 1.62 7.85
CA ALA A 236 -1.19 0.96 6.63
C ALA A 236 -1.12 1.92 5.43
N GLY A 237 -1.82 3.05 5.43
CA GLY A 237 -1.88 3.92 4.24
C GLY A 237 -2.70 5.21 4.35
N GLY A 238 -2.74 5.82 5.54
CA GLY A 238 -3.59 6.98 5.84
C GLY A 238 -2.97 8.36 5.62
N ILE A 239 -1.65 8.49 5.47
CA ILE A 239 -1.00 9.80 5.40
C ILE A 239 -1.26 10.50 4.06
N ASN A 240 -1.58 11.78 4.15
CA ASN A 240 -1.59 12.74 3.06
C ASN A 240 -0.54 13.82 3.36
N THR A 241 0.34 14.14 2.43
CA THR A 241 1.43 15.12 2.60
C THR A 241 1.76 15.81 1.27
N THR A 242 2.74 16.71 1.25
CA THR A 242 3.28 17.36 0.05
C THR A 242 4.73 16.92 -0.18
N VAL A 243 5.27 17.12 -1.39
CA VAL A 243 6.69 16.80 -1.63
C VAL A 243 7.63 17.75 -0.86
N ASN A 244 7.19 18.96 -0.54
CA ASN A 244 7.94 19.87 0.35
C ASN A 244 7.99 19.39 1.80
N GLU A 245 6.89 18.85 2.34
CA GLU A 245 6.88 18.39 3.73
C GLU A 245 7.51 17.01 3.91
N ILE A 246 7.32 16.09 2.95
CA ILE A 246 8.02 14.81 2.98
C ILE A 246 9.54 15.00 2.89
N ALA A 247 10.03 16.08 2.27
CA ALA A 247 11.45 16.41 2.23
C ALA A 247 12.04 16.64 3.64
N ASN A 248 11.30 17.27 4.56
CA ASN A 248 11.75 17.44 5.94
C ASN A 248 11.89 16.09 6.65
N TRP A 249 10.96 15.17 6.40
CA TRP A 249 11.05 13.81 6.91
C TRP A 249 12.20 13.02 6.28
N MET A 250 12.43 13.13 4.97
CA MET A 250 13.59 12.53 4.32
C MET A 250 14.91 13.05 4.90
N ILE A 251 15.01 14.36 5.17
CA ILE A 251 16.19 14.96 5.83
C ILE A 251 16.39 14.35 7.22
N MET A 252 15.32 14.22 8.02
CA MET A 252 15.41 13.56 9.33
C MET A 252 15.91 12.12 9.20
N GLN A 253 15.38 11.36 8.24
CA GLN A 253 15.82 9.99 8.00
C GLN A 253 17.29 9.96 7.58
N LEU A 254 17.74 10.79 6.65
CA LEU A 254 19.15 10.78 6.21
C LEU A 254 20.12 11.25 7.29
N ASN A 255 19.67 12.15 8.18
CA ASN A 255 20.41 12.62 9.35
C ASN A 255 20.20 11.74 10.59
N LYS A 256 19.80 10.48 10.40
CA LYS A 256 19.71 9.46 11.46
C LYS A 256 18.88 9.90 12.67
N GLY A 257 17.69 10.46 12.40
CA GLY A 257 16.74 10.85 13.43
C GLY A 257 16.79 12.32 13.85
N GLU A 258 17.63 13.15 13.23
CA GLU A 258 17.77 14.57 13.58
C GLU A 258 17.30 15.52 12.47
N PHE A 259 16.53 16.55 12.84
CA PHE A 259 16.10 17.61 11.94
C PHE A 259 16.28 18.97 12.60
N LYS A 260 17.07 19.86 11.96
CA LYS A 260 17.35 21.22 12.46
C LYS A 260 17.78 21.28 13.94
N GLY A 261 18.64 20.34 14.34
CA GLY A 261 19.15 20.22 15.72
C GLY A 261 18.17 19.61 16.72
N ASN A 262 16.97 19.22 16.29
CA ASN A 262 16.01 18.48 17.11
C ASN A 262 16.07 16.98 16.78
N ARG A 263 16.34 16.16 17.79
CA ARG A 263 16.40 14.69 17.64
C ARG A 263 15.02 14.07 17.91
N VAL A 264 14.44 13.51 16.86
CA VAL A 264 13.14 12.79 16.90
C VAL A 264 13.35 11.33 17.28
N VAL A 265 14.41 10.69 16.74
CA VAL A 265 14.76 9.29 17.00
C VAL A 265 16.27 9.17 17.25
N SER A 266 16.69 8.25 18.11
CA SER A 266 18.10 7.95 18.35
C SER A 266 18.75 7.31 17.12
N GLU A 267 20.07 7.48 16.98
CA GLU A 267 20.81 6.80 15.91
C GLU A 267 20.71 5.27 16.01
N ASN A 268 20.58 4.73 17.22
CA ASN A 268 20.46 3.29 17.45
C ASN A 268 19.13 2.76 16.90
N ALA A 269 18.00 3.35 17.30
CA ALA A 269 16.70 2.95 16.79
C ALA A 269 16.59 3.18 15.28
N PHE A 270 17.18 4.26 14.77
CA PHE A 270 17.30 4.52 13.34
C PHE A 270 18.05 3.41 12.58
N SER A 271 19.19 2.95 13.12
CA SER A 271 20.00 1.90 12.48
C SER A 271 19.22 0.59 12.29
N GLN A 272 18.31 0.29 13.23
CA GLN A 272 17.44 -0.88 13.15
C GLN A 272 16.43 -0.75 12.00
N MET A 273 15.78 0.41 11.85
CA MET A 273 14.77 0.62 10.81
C MET A 273 15.26 0.32 9.39
N HIS A 274 16.49 0.74 9.08
CA HIS A 274 17.07 0.64 7.74
C HIS A 274 18.00 -0.57 7.56
N SER A 275 18.07 -1.47 8.52
CA SER A 275 18.89 -2.68 8.42
C SER A 275 18.08 -3.83 7.79
N PRO A 276 18.68 -4.70 6.95
CA PRO A 276 18.00 -5.89 6.44
C PRO A 276 17.57 -6.82 7.57
N GLN A 277 16.30 -7.23 7.56
CA GLN A 277 15.69 -8.10 8.58
C GLN A 277 15.08 -9.38 7.98
N MET A 278 14.71 -9.35 6.71
CA MET A 278 14.16 -10.49 5.97
C MET A 278 14.50 -10.35 4.50
N ILE A 279 14.94 -11.42 3.85
CA ILE A 279 15.14 -11.43 2.39
C ILE A 279 13.76 -11.32 1.72
N ASP A 280 13.68 -10.46 0.72
CA ASP A 280 12.52 -10.35 -0.14
C ASP A 280 12.72 -11.30 -1.31
N ASN A 281 11.67 -12.04 -1.69
CA ASN A 281 11.74 -13.02 -2.76
C ASN A 281 11.56 -12.40 -4.15
N TRP A 282 11.55 -11.06 -4.23
CA TRP A 282 11.53 -10.34 -5.49
C TRP A 282 12.90 -10.43 -6.17
N ASN A 283 12.93 -11.10 -7.32
CA ASN A 283 14.08 -11.12 -8.20
C ASN A 283 13.88 -10.09 -9.30
N SER A 284 14.67 -9.01 -9.26
CA SER A 284 14.66 -8.02 -10.33
C SER A 284 15.20 -8.63 -11.63
N PRO A 285 14.56 -8.38 -12.80
CA PRO A 285 15.09 -8.81 -14.08
C PRO A 285 16.23 -7.91 -14.59
N TYR A 286 16.59 -6.86 -13.85
CA TYR A 286 17.56 -5.84 -14.27
C TYR A 286 18.91 -6.04 -13.59
N ASP A 287 19.99 -6.10 -14.37
CA ASP A 287 21.37 -6.21 -13.85
C ASP A 287 21.75 -5.05 -12.92
N GLU A 288 21.10 -3.89 -13.09
CA GLU A 288 21.34 -2.72 -12.27
C GLU A 288 20.72 -2.81 -10.88
N LEU A 289 19.79 -3.74 -10.65
CA LEU A 289 19.10 -3.95 -9.38
C LEU A 289 19.51 -5.29 -8.76
N GLY A 290 20.15 -5.23 -7.59
CA GLY A 290 20.54 -6.41 -6.84
C GLY A 290 19.40 -6.99 -5.99
N GLU A 291 19.76 -7.94 -5.12
CA GLU A 291 18.83 -8.56 -4.18
C GLU A 291 18.12 -7.52 -3.31
N SER A 292 16.83 -7.76 -3.04
CA SER A 292 16.03 -6.96 -2.13
C SER A 292 15.86 -7.64 -0.77
N SER A 293 15.65 -6.81 0.24
CA SER A 293 15.28 -7.23 1.59
C SER A 293 14.30 -6.24 2.20
N CYS A 294 13.73 -6.60 3.34
CA CYS A 294 12.87 -5.73 4.12
C CYS A 294 13.56 -5.35 5.43
N GLY A 295 13.47 -4.07 5.78
CA GLY A 295 13.79 -3.52 7.10
C GLY A 295 12.52 -3.36 7.95
N LEU A 296 12.51 -2.41 8.88
CA LEU A 296 11.30 -2.09 9.65
C LEU A 296 10.56 -0.95 8.94
N GLY A 297 9.46 -1.23 8.23
CA GLY A 297 8.75 -0.16 7.51
C GLY A 297 9.37 0.23 6.18
N TRP A 298 10.35 -0.53 5.68
CA TRP A 298 11.15 -0.17 4.50
C TRP A 298 11.54 -1.41 3.69
N PHE A 299 11.70 -1.23 2.39
CA PHE A 299 12.47 -2.14 1.55
C PHE A 299 13.90 -1.63 1.42
N ILE A 300 14.83 -2.55 1.24
CA ILE A 300 16.25 -2.27 1.09
C ILE A 300 16.71 -2.95 -0.18
N TRP A 301 17.09 -2.15 -1.16
CA TRP A 301 17.53 -2.61 -2.48
C TRP A 301 19.00 -2.23 -2.68
N ALA A 302 19.62 -2.83 -3.70
CA ALA A 302 20.87 -2.37 -4.26
C ALA A 302 20.61 -1.86 -5.68
N TYR A 303 21.00 -0.61 -5.97
CA TYR A 303 20.96 -0.06 -7.32
C TYR A 303 22.36 0.35 -7.74
N ARG A 304 22.92 -0.33 -8.74
CA ARG A 304 24.27 -0.10 -9.28
C ARG A 304 25.35 -0.04 -8.19
N GLY A 305 25.23 -0.91 -7.18
CA GLY A 305 26.14 -1.00 -6.03
C GLY A 305 25.84 -0.05 -4.87
N GLU A 306 24.88 0.87 -5.02
CA GLU A 306 24.43 1.76 -3.95
C GLU A 306 23.28 1.14 -3.17
N LYS A 307 23.32 1.26 -1.83
CA LYS A 307 22.22 0.87 -0.97
C LYS A 307 21.09 1.88 -1.10
N LEU A 308 19.91 1.40 -1.49
CA LEU A 308 18.66 2.14 -1.43
C LEU A 308 17.83 1.69 -0.24
N VAL A 309 17.19 2.65 0.45
CA VAL A 309 16.13 2.39 1.43
C VAL A 309 14.87 3.03 0.86
N VAL A 310 13.87 2.21 0.53
CA VAL A 310 12.74 2.63 -0.32
C VAL A 310 11.41 2.19 0.27
N HIS A 311 10.37 2.95 -0.03
CA HIS A 311 9.00 2.49 0.12
C HIS A 311 8.14 3.08 -1.00
N GLY A 312 7.20 2.29 -1.49
CA GLY A 312 6.21 2.70 -2.46
C GLY A 312 4.81 2.76 -1.86
N GLY A 313 3.92 3.48 -2.53
CA GLY A 313 2.52 3.62 -2.18
C GLY A 313 1.63 3.32 -3.39
N PHE A 314 0.38 3.02 -3.08
CA PHE A 314 -0.67 2.97 -4.10
C PHE A 314 -0.71 4.30 -4.88
N PHE A 315 -1.23 4.25 -6.11
CA PHE A 315 -1.16 5.32 -7.11
C PHE A 315 0.26 5.72 -7.57
N GLY A 316 1.31 5.01 -7.14
CA GLY A 316 2.67 5.18 -7.65
C GLY A 316 3.53 6.20 -6.90
N SER A 317 3.13 6.60 -5.69
CA SER A 317 3.97 7.44 -4.82
C SER A 317 5.20 6.65 -4.34
N GLN A 318 6.38 7.27 -4.42
CA GLN A 318 7.65 6.61 -4.09
C GLN A 318 8.52 7.52 -3.22
N VAL A 319 9.22 6.93 -2.25
CA VAL A 319 10.27 7.61 -1.48
C VAL A 319 11.52 6.73 -1.42
N TYR A 320 12.64 7.26 -1.92
CA TYR A 320 13.93 6.57 -2.01
C TYR A 320 14.99 7.35 -1.26
N LEU A 321 15.75 6.67 -0.41
CA LEU A 321 16.87 7.22 0.35
C LEU A 321 18.16 6.50 -0.02
N LEU A 322 19.24 7.26 -0.18
CA LEU A 322 20.60 6.78 -0.36
C LEU A 322 21.44 7.24 0.84
N PRO A 323 21.41 6.53 1.98
CA PRO A 323 21.98 7.03 3.24
C PRO A 323 23.48 7.35 3.15
N LYS A 324 24.26 6.55 2.41
CA LYS A 324 25.71 6.78 2.25
C LYS A 324 26.04 8.03 1.43
N ARG A 325 25.10 8.49 0.62
CA ARG A 325 25.26 9.65 -0.28
C ARG A 325 24.51 10.87 0.23
N ASN A 326 23.79 10.74 1.35
CA ASN A 326 22.91 11.76 1.91
C ASN A 326 21.94 12.34 0.87
N ILE A 327 21.35 11.47 0.04
CA ILE A 327 20.38 11.84 -1.01
C ILE A 327 19.03 11.20 -0.66
N GLY A 328 17.95 11.95 -0.79
CA GLY A 328 16.58 11.45 -0.69
C GLY A 328 15.73 12.01 -1.83
N ILE A 329 14.84 11.20 -2.37
CA ILE A 329 13.99 11.57 -3.50
C ILE A 329 12.58 11.07 -3.24
N ALA A 330 11.59 11.94 -3.42
CA ALA A 330 10.18 11.60 -3.37
C ALA A 330 9.51 11.95 -4.71
N VAL A 331 8.69 11.05 -5.23
CA VAL A 331 7.93 11.24 -6.48
C VAL A 331 6.46 10.86 -6.24
N PHE A 332 5.55 11.80 -6.43
CA PHE A 332 4.10 11.64 -6.23
C PHE A 332 3.34 11.89 -7.55
N PRO A 333 3.06 10.85 -8.35
CA PRO A 333 2.30 10.95 -9.59
C PRO A 333 0.79 10.87 -9.33
N THR A 334 -0.06 11.48 -10.16
CA THR A 334 -1.52 11.31 -10.03
C THR A 334 -2.03 9.98 -10.61
N LEU A 335 -1.15 9.20 -11.24
CA LEU A 335 -1.45 7.90 -11.82
C LEU A 335 -0.23 6.98 -11.68
N GLY A 336 -0.44 5.75 -11.22
CA GLY A 336 0.63 4.77 -11.07
C GLY A 336 1.15 4.29 -12.42
N SER A 337 2.44 4.53 -12.70
CA SER A 337 3.12 4.07 -13.92
C SER A 337 4.62 3.96 -13.69
N PRO A 338 5.38 3.33 -14.61
CA PRO A 338 6.84 3.29 -14.55
C PRO A 338 7.52 4.67 -14.57
N LEU A 339 6.79 5.76 -14.85
CA LEU A 339 7.31 7.12 -14.77
C LEU A 339 7.97 7.42 -13.42
N SER A 340 7.38 6.99 -12.30
CA SER A 340 7.94 7.28 -10.97
C SER A 340 9.36 6.73 -10.84
N ASP A 341 9.56 5.46 -11.17
CA ASP A 341 10.85 4.78 -11.03
C ASP A 341 11.84 5.28 -12.09
N SER A 342 11.40 5.54 -13.33
CA SER A 342 12.24 6.19 -14.35
C SER A 342 12.78 7.55 -13.90
N THR A 343 11.92 8.40 -13.33
CA THR A 343 12.33 9.70 -12.79
C THR A 343 13.32 9.53 -11.63
N LEU A 344 13.06 8.59 -10.73
CA LEU A 344 13.94 8.30 -9.58
C LEU A 344 15.32 7.84 -10.02
N PHE A 345 15.42 6.81 -10.86
CA PHE A 345 16.71 6.28 -11.32
C PHE A 345 17.49 7.30 -12.15
N ASN A 346 16.80 8.11 -12.95
CA ASN A 346 17.44 9.21 -13.69
C ASN A 346 18.08 10.25 -12.76
N ILE A 347 17.36 10.70 -11.73
CA ILE A 347 17.87 11.63 -10.72
C ILE A 347 19.06 11.00 -9.97
N ILE A 348 18.95 9.73 -9.56
CA ILE A 348 20.03 9.01 -8.87
C ILE A 348 21.29 8.99 -9.75
N ASP A 349 21.19 8.51 -10.98
CA ASP A 349 22.33 8.39 -11.89
C ASP A 349 22.98 9.77 -12.13
N ARG A 350 22.18 10.83 -12.30
CA ARG A 350 22.67 12.20 -12.50
C ARG A 350 23.48 12.70 -11.30
N LEU A 351 22.93 12.58 -10.09
CA LEU A 351 23.60 13.05 -8.87
C LEU A 351 24.88 12.29 -8.57
N LEU A 352 24.90 10.99 -8.88
CA LEU A 352 26.07 10.12 -8.75
C LEU A 352 27.09 10.28 -9.88
N GLY A 353 26.76 11.00 -10.96
CA GLY A 353 27.63 11.16 -12.13
C GLY A 353 27.79 9.86 -12.94
N LEU A 354 26.77 9.01 -12.94
CA LEU A 354 26.74 7.76 -13.69
C LEU A 354 26.18 7.97 -15.09
N ASN A 355 26.58 7.10 -16.02
CA ASN A 355 25.97 7.03 -17.34
C ASN A 355 24.48 6.72 -17.20
N GLN A 356 23.64 7.51 -17.87
CA GLN A 356 22.19 7.38 -17.84
C GLN A 356 21.74 6.12 -18.57
N ILE A 357 20.73 5.46 -18.00
CA ILE A 357 19.99 4.38 -18.64
C ILE A 357 18.66 4.94 -19.14
N ASP A 358 18.28 4.59 -20.35
CA ASP A 358 16.95 4.91 -20.89
C ASP A 358 15.89 3.98 -20.28
N TRP A 359 15.57 4.22 -19.01
CA TRP A 359 14.55 3.46 -18.27
C TRP A 359 13.17 3.60 -18.93
N THR A 360 12.83 4.78 -19.43
CA THR A 360 11.55 5.02 -20.13
C THR A 360 11.44 4.15 -21.38
N GLY A 361 12.43 4.18 -22.28
CA GLY A 361 12.43 3.33 -23.47
C GLY A 361 12.44 1.84 -23.14
N ARG A 362 13.19 1.43 -22.10
CA ARG A 362 13.23 0.04 -21.63
C ARG A 362 11.84 -0.44 -21.17
N TYR A 363 11.17 0.31 -20.30
CA TYR A 363 9.83 -0.06 -19.81
C TYR A 363 8.77 -0.04 -20.93
N ILE A 364 8.87 0.88 -21.91
CA ILE A 364 7.97 0.89 -23.07
C ILE A 364 8.15 -0.39 -23.89
N ASN A 365 9.39 -0.74 -24.21
CA ASN A 365 9.68 -1.96 -24.98
C ASN A 365 9.13 -3.20 -24.27
N GLU A 366 9.34 -3.31 -22.95
CA GLU A 366 8.81 -4.40 -22.14
C GLU A 366 7.28 -4.46 -22.14
N ARG A 367 6.60 -3.31 -22.01
CA ARG A 367 5.14 -3.24 -22.12
C ARG A 367 4.65 -3.74 -23.48
N GLU A 368 5.29 -3.33 -24.56
CA GLU A 368 4.90 -3.73 -25.91
C GLU A 368 5.22 -5.21 -26.19
N GLU A 369 6.32 -5.75 -25.64
CA GLU A 369 6.59 -7.18 -25.65
C GLU A 369 5.57 -7.98 -24.85
N ALA A 370 5.20 -7.51 -23.66
CA ALA A 370 4.19 -8.15 -22.82
C ALA A 370 2.83 -8.21 -23.54
N LYS A 371 2.42 -7.12 -24.19
CA LYS A 371 1.22 -7.09 -25.04
C LYS A 371 1.28 -8.11 -26.19
N LYS A 372 2.44 -8.27 -26.85
CA LYS A 372 2.63 -9.28 -27.92
C LYS A 372 2.59 -10.72 -27.39
N LYS A 373 3.06 -10.94 -26.17
CA LYS A 373 3.08 -12.26 -25.50
C LYS A 373 1.75 -12.60 -24.83
N GLN A 374 0.85 -11.63 -24.70
CA GLN A 374 -0.47 -11.81 -24.09
C GLN A 374 -1.32 -12.72 -25.00
N GLN A 375 -1.29 -14.02 -24.70
CA GLN A 375 -2.21 -14.96 -25.31
C GLN A 375 -3.60 -14.73 -24.71
N PRO A 376 -4.67 -14.83 -25.52
CA PRO A 376 -6.02 -14.82 -24.96
C PRO A 376 -6.09 -15.92 -23.91
N GLU A 377 -6.52 -15.56 -22.71
CA GLU A 377 -6.67 -16.50 -21.62
C GLU A 377 -7.57 -17.64 -22.11
N VAL A 378 -7.03 -18.87 -22.15
CA VAL A 378 -7.82 -20.02 -22.57
C VAL A 378 -8.85 -20.25 -21.49
N SER A 379 -10.08 -19.84 -21.76
CA SER A 379 -11.18 -19.96 -20.82
C SER A 379 -11.32 -21.41 -20.39
N ASN A 380 -11.20 -21.65 -19.08
CA ASN A 380 -11.47 -22.94 -18.45
C ASN A 380 -12.98 -23.20 -18.26
N GLN A 381 -13.83 -22.40 -18.91
CA GLN A 381 -15.28 -22.53 -18.85
C GLN A 381 -15.74 -23.82 -19.52
N ILE A 382 -16.62 -24.53 -18.85
CA ILE A 382 -17.34 -25.66 -19.43
C ILE A 382 -18.64 -25.10 -19.99
N LYS A 383 -18.73 -25.09 -21.32
CA LYS A 383 -19.87 -24.53 -22.05
C LYS A 383 -21.12 -25.38 -21.87
N GLU A 384 -22.28 -24.78 -22.14
CA GLU A 384 -23.60 -25.45 -22.13
C GLU A 384 -24.01 -26.03 -20.78
N THR A 385 -23.41 -25.55 -19.69
CA THR A 385 -23.86 -25.83 -18.33
C THR A 385 -24.89 -24.79 -17.89
N THR A 386 -25.68 -25.13 -16.89
CA THR A 386 -26.63 -24.22 -16.24
C THR A 386 -26.45 -24.30 -14.72
N PRO A 387 -26.86 -23.27 -13.96
CA PRO A 387 -26.95 -23.37 -12.51
C PRO A 387 -27.82 -24.57 -12.11
N SER A 388 -27.43 -25.30 -11.05
CA SER A 388 -28.16 -26.46 -10.55
C SER A 388 -29.53 -26.10 -9.96
N HIS A 389 -29.75 -24.84 -9.56
CA HIS A 389 -30.97 -24.33 -8.94
C HIS A 389 -31.54 -23.10 -9.68
N ALA A 390 -32.74 -22.66 -9.31
CA ALA A 390 -33.22 -21.36 -9.77
C ALA A 390 -32.34 -20.24 -9.16
N LEU A 391 -32.12 -19.13 -9.88
CA LEU A 391 -31.23 -18.07 -9.39
C LEU A 391 -31.64 -17.54 -8.01
N GLU A 392 -32.94 -17.43 -7.75
CA GLU A 392 -33.48 -17.03 -6.45
C GLU A 392 -33.04 -17.94 -5.28
N ASP A 393 -32.80 -19.23 -5.52
CA ASP A 393 -32.37 -20.18 -4.49
C ASP A 393 -30.93 -19.90 -4.00
N TYR A 394 -30.10 -19.26 -4.84
CA TYR A 394 -28.73 -18.85 -4.48
C TYR A 394 -28.71 -17.64 -3.54
N CYS A 395 -29.83 -16.92 -3.42
CA CYS A 395 -29.94 -15.77 -2.52
C CYS A 395 -29.87 -16.20 -1.06
N GLY A 396 -29.27 -15.34 -0.24
CA GLY A 396 -29.14 -15.57 1.20
C GLY A 396 -27.97 -14.81 1.81
N GLU A 397 -27.99 -14.76 3.14
CA GLU A 397 -26.84 -14.31 3.93
C GLU A 397 -25.93 -15.52 4.20
N PHE A 398 -24.66 -15.36 3.89
CA PHE A 398 -23.61 -16.32 4.20
C PHE A 398 -22.60 -15.67 5.15
N PHE A 399 -22.02 -16.45 6.05
CA PHE A 399 -21.14 -15.92 7.09
C PHE A 399 -19.83 -16.70 7.18
N ASN A 400 -18.74 -15.98 7.36
CA ASN A 400 -17.44 -16.49 7.75
C ASN A 400 -16.91 -15.70 8.95
N GLN A 401 -16.35 -16.39 9.94
CA GLN A 401 -15.94 -15.74 11.19
C GLN A 401 -14.85 -14.67 11.03
N GLY A 402 -13.93 -14.85 10.06
CA GLY A 402 -12.86 -13.90 9.79
C GLY A 402 -13.19 -12.84 8.74
N TYR A 403 -14.16 -13.12 7.86
CA TYR A 403 -14.51 -12.25 6.74
C TYR A 403 -15.89 -11.61 6.85
N GLY A 404 -16.66 -11.95 7.88
CA GLY A 404 -17.96 -11.37 8.12
C GLY A 404 -19.04 -11.91 7.19
N LYS A 405 -19.98 -11.04 6.86
CA LYS A 405 -21.15 -11.37 6.04
C LYS A 405 -20.86 -11.26 4.55
N PHE A 406 -21.43 -12.20 3.79
CA PHE A 406 -21.46 -12.21 2.34
C PHE A 406 -22.91 -12.40 1.90
N LEU A 407 -23.56 -11.29 1.52
CA LEU A 407 -24.97 -11.26 1.15
C LEU A 407 -25.12 -11.39 -0.36
N ILE A 408 -25.89 -12.39 -0.82
CA ILE A 408 -26.31 -12.56 -2.21
C ILE A 408 -27.79 -12.21 -2.34
N GLU A 409 -28.09 -11.26 -3.23
CA GLU A 409 -29.43 -10.82 -3.57
C GLU A 409 -29.68 -11.00 -5.08
N TRP A 410 -30.95 -10.90 -5.49
CA TRP A 410 -31.38 -11.01 -6.89
C TRP A 410 -32.31 -9.85 -7.22
N ASP A 411 -32.08 -9.20 -8.37
CA ASP A 411 -32.85 -8.02 -8.80
C ASP A 411 -33.99 -8.33 -9.79
N GLY A 412 -34.29 -9.62 -10.00
CA GLY A 412 -35.23 -10.07 -11.02
C GLY A 412 -34.56 -10.56 -12.31
N SER A 413 -33.27 -10.24 -12.52
CA SER A 413 -32.51 -10.69 -13.69
C SER A 413 -31.15 -11.29 -13.33
N ASN A 414 -30.41 -10.66 -12.41
CA ASN A 414 -29.04 -11.07 -12.07
C ASN A 414 -28.89 -11.24 -10.56
N LEU A 415 -28.04 -12.19 -10.18
CA LEU A 415 -27.53 -12.27 -8.82
C LEU A 415 -26.50 -11.15 -8.60
N PHE A 416 -26.43 -10.61 -7.39
CA PHE A 416 -25.40 -9.67 -7.00
C PHE A 416 -25.02 -9.85 -5.53
N HIS A 417 -23.74 -9.62 -5.25
CA HIS A 417 -23.27 -9.41 -3.89
C HIS A 417 -23.46 -7.93 -3.51
N LYS A 418 -24.10 -7.68 -2.37
CA LYS A 418 -24.25 -6.32 -1.82
C LYS A 418 -22.98 -5.93 -1.07
N GLY A 419 -22.12 -5.14 -1.72
CA GLY A 419 -20.95 -4.53 -1.08
C GLY A 419 -21.29 -3.20 -0.40
N ASP A 420 -20.35 -2.68 0.39
CA ASP A 420 -20.49 -1.41 1.11
C ASP A 420 -20.74 -0.21 0.18
N ASP A 421 -20.00 -0.16 -0.95
CA ASP A 421 -20.01 0.98 -1.86
C ASP A 421 -20.92 0.79 -3.08
N HIS A 422 -21.07 -0.45 -3.53
CA HIS A 422 -21.81 -0.79 -4.74
C HIS A 422 -22.14 -2.29 -4.79
N ASN A 423 -23.12 -2.62 -5.64
CA ASN A 423 -23.45 -4.01 -5.94
C ASN A 423 -22.43 -4.59 -6.91
N HIS A 424 -21.98 -5.81 -6.62
CA HIS A 424 -21.11 -6.59 -7.50
C HIS A 424 -21.94 -7.69 -8.14
N TYR A 425 -22.18 -7.58 -9.45
CA TYR A 425 -23.04 -8.52 -10.16
C TYR A 425 -22.34 -9.86 -10.41
N LEU A 426 -23.10 -10.95 -10.40
CA LEU A 426 -22.62 -12.29 -10.66
C LEU A 426 -23.02 -12.69 -12.08
N ARG A 427 -22.05 -13.03 -12.91
CA ARG A 427 -22.25 -13.64 -14.22
C ARG A 427 -22.04 -15.14 -14.11
N HIS A 428 -23.01 -15.94 -14.59
CA HIS A 428 -22.87 -17.40 -14.62
C HIS A 428 -21.62 -17.80 -15.42
N PHE A 429 -20.80 -18.69 -14.83
CA PHE A 429 -19.60 -19.20 -15.47
C PHE A 429 -19.81 -20.63 -15.94
N HIS A 430 -19.87 -21.58 -15.01
CA HIS A 430 -20.29 -22.96 -15.31
C HIS A 430 -20.80 -23.65 -14.04
N TYR A 431 -21.73 -24.59 -14.18
CA TYR A 431 -22.37 -25.26 -13.04
C TYR A 431 -22.82 -24.24 -11.98
N ASP A 432 -22.42 -24.42 -10.72
CA ASP A 432 -22.70 -23.53 -9.60
C ASP A 432 -21.60 -22.50 -9.33
N SER A 433 -20.73 -22.23 -10.31
CA SER A 433 -19.72 -21.18 -10.25
C SER A 433 -20.13 -19.93 -11.03
N PHE A 434 -19.80 -18.77 -10.46
CA PHE A 434 -20.14 -17.46 -10.99
C PHE A 434 -18.92 -16.55 -10.95
N GLU A 435 -18.79 -15.68 -11.94
CA GLU A 435 -17.84 -14.58 -11.94
C GLU A 435 -18.46 -13.40 -11.22
N LEU A 436 -17.82 -12.95 -10.15
CA LEU A 436 -18.16 -11.69 -9.50
C LEU A 436 -17.52 -10.55 -10.30
N LEU A 437 -18.34 -9.57 -10.67
CA LEU A 437 -17.94 -8.45 -11.51
C LEU A 437 -17.73 -7.19 -10.67
N GLU A 438 -16.62 -6.51 -10.93
CA GLU A 438 -16.40 -5.13 -10.50
C GLU A 438 -17.42 -4.18 -11.17
N PRO A 439 -17.68 -2.96 -10.64
CA PRO A 439 -18.55 -1.97 -11.28
C PRO A 439 -18.15 -1.62 -12.71
N ASN A 440 -16.88 -1.81 -13.01
CA ASN A 440 -16.31 -1.55 -14.32
C ASN A 440 -16.58 -2.72 -15.30
N GLY A 441 -17.20 -3.82 -14.86
CA GLY A 441 -17.54 -5.01 -15.65
C GLY A 441 -16.42 -6.04 -15.79
N GLU A 442 -15.25 -5.79 -15.20
CA GLU A 442 -14.15 -6.76 -15.15
C GLU A 442 -14.46 -7.84 -14.12
N VAL A 443 -13.93 -9.05 -14.37
CA VAL A 443 -14.07 -10.15 -13.42
C VAL A 443 -13.12 -9.89 -12.26
N ALA A 444 -13.67 -9.71 -11.06
CA ALA A 444 -12.89 -9.62 -9.84
C ALA A 444 -12.27 -10.99 -9.51
N PHE A 445 -13.15 -11.99 -9.38
CA PHE A 445 -12.79 -13.38 -9.13
C PHE A 445 -14.01 -14.29 -9.36
N LYS A 446 -13.78 -15.60 -9.35
CA LYS A 446 -14.83 -16.62 -9.45
C LYS A 446 -15.22 -17.10 -8.05
N ILE A 447 -16.51 -17.24 -7.80
CA ILE A 447 -17.06 -17.87 -6.59
C ILE A 447 -17.78 -19.16 -6.96
N THR A 448 -17.91 -20.07 -6.00
CA THR A 448 -18.64 -21.33 -6.20
C THR A 448 -19.62 -21.56 -5.06
N PHE A 449 -20.88 -21.85 -5.39
CA PHE A 449 -21.88 -22.28 -4.41
C PHE A 449 -21.80 -23.78 -4.20
N ASN A 450 -21.91 -24.21 -2.95
CA ASN A 450 -21.87 -25.62 -2.59
C ASN A 450 -23.20 -26.05 -1.96
N THR A 451 -23.61 -27.28 -2.23
CA THR A 451 -24.82 -27.90 -1.67
C THR A 451 -24.49 -28.88 -0.55
N ASP A 452 -25.43 -29.04 0.39
CA ASP A 452 -25.36 -30.09 1.40
C ASP A 452 -25.81 -31.46 0.85
N ALA A 453 -25.82 -32.49 1.69
CA ALA A 453 -26.24 -33.84 1.31
C ALA A 453 -27.72 -33.95 0.87
N LYS A 454 -28.54 -32.92 1.10
CA LYS A 454 -29.94 -32.83 0.64
C LYS A 454 -30.07 -32.05 -0.67
N GLY A 455 -28.96 -31.55 -1.23
CA GLY A 455 -28.96 -30.71 -2.42
C GLY A 455 -29.36 -29.27 -2.16
N VAL A 456 -29.36 -28.79 -0.91
CA VAL A 456 -29.67 -27.40 -0.57
C VAL A 456 -28.39 -26.58 -0.54
N ILE A 457 -28.38 -25.40 -1.18
CA ILE A 457 -27.24 -24.49 -1.16
C ILE A 457 -26.93 -24.11 0.29
N SER A 458 -25.76 -24.51 0.78
CA SER A 458 -25.37 -24.40 2.19
C SER A 458 -24.13 -23.55 2.41
N SER A 459 -23.31 -23.30 1.38
CA SER A 459 -22.13 -22.45 1.50
C SER A 459 -21.68 -21.83 0.18
N ILE A 460 -20.77 -20.86 0.25
CA ILE A 460 -20.06 -20.26 -0.88
C ILE A 460 -18.55 -20.34 -0.62
N SER A 461 -17.80 -20.78 -1.61
CA SER A 461 -16.33 -20.72 -1.67
C SER A 461 -15.90 -19.44 -2.38
N VAL A 462 -15.12 -18.59 -1.71
CA VAL A 462 -14.66 -17.30 -2.23
C VAL A 462 -13.13 -17.19 -2.13
N PRO A 463 -12.40 -16.97 -3.23
CA PRO A 463 -10.94 -16.91 -3.24
C PRO A 463 -10.41 -15.53 -2.83
N PHE A 464 -10.85 -15.00 -1.69
CA PHE A 464 -10.45 -13.66 -1.21
C PHE A 464 -8.97 -13.54 -0.84
N GLU A 465 -8.28 -14.65 -0.56
CA GLU A 465 -6.85 -14.68 -0.29
C GLU A 465 -6.19 -15.80 -1.12
N PRO A 466 -5.52 -15.46 -2.23
CA PRO A 466 -4.93 -16.44 -3.15
C PRO A 466 -3.84 -17.33 -2.52
N ALA A 467 -3.24 -16.90 -1.41
CA ALA A 467 -2.20 -17.68 -0.74
C ALA A 467 -2.74 -18.84 0.12
N VAL A 468 -4.06 -18.93 0.34
CA VAL A 468 -4.70 -19.98 1.13
C VAL A 468 -5.84 -20.64 0.35
N LYS A 469 -6.49 -21.65 0.94
CA LYS A 469 -7.70 -22.26 0.35
C LYS A 469 -8.84 -21.23 0.31
N ASP A 470 -9.76 -21.43 -0.63
CA ASP A 470 -10.99 -20.63 -0.71
C ASP A 470 -11.66 -20.47 0.66
N ILE A 471 -12.05 -19.23 0.94
CA ILE A 471 -12.74 -18.85 2.16
C ILE A 471 -14.17 -19.34 2.06
N ILE A 472 -14.57 -20.20 3.00
CA ILE A 472 -15.91 -20.78 3.02
C ILE A 472 -16.84 -19.90 3.86
N PHE A 473 -17.90 -19.40 3.26
CA PHE A 473 -19.01 -18.73 3.93
C PHE A 473 -20.17 -19.70 4.04
N THR A 474 -20.65 -19.96 5.25
CA THR A 474 -21.78 -20.89 5.48
C THR A 474 -23.08 -20.10 5.50
N ARG A 475 -24.13 -20.61 4.87
CA ARG A 475 -25.45 -19.98 4.88
C ARG A 475 -25.94 -19.82 6.31
N SER A 476 -26.31 -18.59 6.69
CA SER A 476 -26.94 -18.30 7.97
C SER A 476 -28.30 -19.01 8.03
N VAL A 477 -28.60 -19.66 9.16
CA VAL A 477 -29.87 -20.38 9.39
C VAL A 477 -31.04 -19.42 9.53
#